data_AF-A0AAQ1NUY0-F1
#
_entry.id   AF-A0AAQ1NUY0-F1
#
_cell.length_a   1.000
_cell.length_b   1.000
_cell.length_c   1.000
_cell.angle_alpha   90.00
_cell.angle_beta   90.00
_cell.angle_gamma   90.00
#
_symmetry.space_group_name_H-M   'P 1'
#
loop_
_entity.id
_entity.type
_entity.pdbx_description
1 polymer ?
#
loop_
_entity_poly.entity_id
_entity_poly.type
_entity_poly.pdbx_seq_one_letter_code
_entity_poly.pdbx_strand_id
1 'polypeptide(L)'
;MCYYITATIPNHVNLIKMREILENHNLGFEEILNSSVLNQTSNFYFYFRPTTGICDCGTELGKLNKLEKHFSPITISKLEKKGWSKTKIDRWLSEKVSYKSKQNLKTEILKESNLSETEFWHQLILKFFSMNLCNEFGLLIHWYEGSLEEEFKLKSILKINLNYLSNSFFEEMENDILYLFQK
;
A
#
# COMPACT_ATOMS: atom_id res chain seq x y z
N MET A 1 -8.44 1.04 -10.47
CA MET A 1 -7.11 1.62 -10.79
C MET A 1 -6.71 2.71 -9.80
N CYS A 2 -6.19 2.31 -8.65
CA CYS A 2 -5.61 3.19 -7.66
C CYS A 2 -4.43 2.48 -7.00
N TYR A 3 -3.47 3.25 -6.47
CA TYR A 3 -2.55 2.69 -5.49
C TYR A 3 -3.28 2.47 -4.17
N TYR A 4 -2.97 1.34 -3.55
CA TYR A 4 -3.33 1.06 -2.17
C TYR A 4 -2.09 0.60 -1.41
N ILE A 5 -1.96 1.10 -0.19
CA ILE A 5 -1.04 0.61 0.82
C ILE A 5 -1.76 -0.49 1.57
N THR A 6 -1.10 -1.63 1.68
CA THR A 6 -1.59 -2.79 2.41
C THR A 6 -0.48 -3.30 3.31
N ALA A 7 -0.87 -3.97 4.39
CA ALA A 7 0.06 -4.41 5.42
C ALA A 7 -0.17 -5.87 5.79
N THR A 8 0.88 -6.49 6.33
CA THR A 8 0.81 -7.86 6.86
C THR A 8 1.33 -7.94 8.29
N ILE A 9 0.73 -8.78 9.12
CA ILE A 9 1.25 -9.13 10.45
C ILE A 9 1.10 -10.62 10.70
N PRO A 10 1.97 -11.26 11.51
CA PRO A 10 1.83 -12.67 11.84
C PRO A 10 0.47 -13.00 12.44
N ASN A 11 -0.08 -14.16 12.07
CA ASN A 11 -1.45 -14.56 12.43
C ASN A 11 -1.67 -14.91 13.92
N HIS A 12 -0.60 -14.92 14.72
CA HIS A 12 -0.65 -15.17 16.17
C HIS A 12 -0.62 -13.88 17.01
N VAL A 13 -0.61 -12.71 16.37
CA VAL A 13 -0.56 -11.40 17.04
C VAL A 13 -1.89 -11.09 17.73
N ASN A 14 -1.84 -10.36 18.86
CA ASN A 14 -3.04 -9.86 19.54
C ASN A 14 -3.72 -8.76 18.72
N LEU A 15 -4.76 -9.15 17.95
CA LEU A 15 -5.48 -8.26 17.05
C LEU A 15 -6.19 -7.09 17.76
N ILE A 16 -6.62 -7.27 19.01
CA ILE A 16 -7.30 -6.21 19.77
C ILE A 16 -6.33 -5.04 20.00
N LYS A 17 -5.13 -5.34 20.52
CA LYS A 17 -4.09 -4.32 20.73
C LYS A 17 -3.60 -3.70 19.43
N MET A 18 -3.51 -4.49 18.36
CA MET A 18 -3.14 -3.98 17.04
C MET A 18 -4.15 -2.96 16.53
N ARG A 19 -5.44 -3.27 16.60
CA ARG A 19 -6.52 -2.35 16.21
C ARG A 19 -6.48 -1.07 17.03
N GLU A 20 -6.37 -1.18 18.35
CA GLU A 20 -6.27 -0.02 19.25
C GLU A 20 -5.12 0.92 18.84
N ILE A 21 -3.95 0.37 18.49
CA ILE A 21 -2.81 1.19 18.07
C ILE A 21 -3.03 1.81 16.71
N LEU A 22 -3.58 1.08 15.75
CA LEU A 22 -3.90 1.63 14.43
C LEU A 22 -4.91 2.77 14.57
N GLU A 23 -6.00 2.55 15.32
CA GLU A 23 -7.04 3.54 15.58
C GLU A 23 -6.48 4.79 16.28
N ASN A 24 -5.57 4.62 17.24
CA ASN A 24 -4.86 5.74 17.88
C ASN A 24 -3.99 6.58 16.93
N HIS A 25 -3.68 6.06 15.74
CA HIS A 25 -3.00 6.80 14.66
C HIS A 25 -3.94 7.07 13.48
N ASN A 26 -5.26 7.02 13.70
CA ASN A 26 -6.30 7.23 12.68
C ASN A 26 -6.20 6.26 11.47
N LEU A 27 -5.59 5.09 11.69
CA LEU A 27 -5.53 3.99 10.75
C LEU A 27 -6.66 3.00 11.00
N GLY A 28 -6.99 2.24 9.97
CA GLY A 28 -7.97 1.16 10.01
C GLY A 28 -7.32 -0.21 10.13
N PHE A 29 -8.17 -1.21 10.32
CA PHE A 29 -7.82 -2.62 10.14
C PHE A 29 -8.98 -3.29 9.41
N GLU A 30 -8.93 -3.24 8.08
CA GLU A 30 -9.85 -3.96 7.20
C GLU A 30 -9.11 -5.17 6.65
N GLU A 31 -9.45 -6.36 7.14
CA GLU A 31 -8.85 -7.61 6.66
C GLU A 31 -9.19 -7.82 5.18
N ILE A 32 -8.20 -8.21 4.39
CA ILE A 32 -8.33 -8.50 2.98
C ILE A 32 -8.09 -9.99 2.77
N LEU A 33 -9.11 -10.70 2.30
CA LEU A 33 -9.02 -12.12 1.95
C LEU A 33 -8.49 -12.29 0.52
N ASN A 34 -7.29 -11.78 0.24
CA ASN A 34 -6.65 -11.92 -1.07
C ASN A 34 -5.91 -13.27 -1.16
N SER A 35 -6.54 -14.25 -1.80
CA SER A 35 -5.97 -15.60 -1.97
C SER A 35 -4.61 -15.58 -2.66
N SER A 36 -4.37 -14.67 -3.61
CA SER A 36 -3.08 -14.57 -4.30
C SER A 36 -1.95 -14.18 -3.35
N VAL A 37 -2.15 -13.15 -2.53
CA VAL A 37 -1.15 -12.70 -1.55
C VAL A 37 -0.97 -13.71 -0.42
N LEU A 38 -2.06 -14.27 0.11
CA LEU A 38 -2.03 -15.24 1.21
C LEU A 38 -1.29 -16.53 0.82
N ASN A 39 -1.53 -17.05 -0.39
CA ASN A 39 -0.82 -18.22 -0.92
C ASN A 39 0.69 -17.96 -1.08
N GLN A 40 1.09 -16.75 -1.49
CA GLN A 40 2.50 -16.37 -1.64
C GLN A 40 3.21 -16.12 -0.30
N THR A 41 2.44 -15.92 0.78
CA THR A 41 2.94 -15.65 2.14
C THR A 41 2.69 -16.82 3.12
N SER A 42 2.43 -18.02 2.58
CA SER A 42 2.23 -19.26 3.34
C SER A 42 1.08 -19.23 4.35
N ASN A 43 0.08 -18.36 4.18
CA ASN A 43 -1.03 -18.16 5.13
C ASN A 43 -0.59 -17.84 6.58
N PHE A 44 0.67 -17.45 6.78
CA PHE A 44 1.22 -17.14 8.10
C PHE A 44 0.83 -15.74 8.58
N TYR A 45 0.31 -14.91 7.68
CA TYR A 45 0.04 -13.50 7.92
C TYR A 45 -1.43 -13.17 7.75
N PHE A 46 -1.92 -12.27 8.60
CA PHE A 46 -3.08 -11.45 8.26
C PHE A 46 -2.66 -10.43 7.22
N TYR A 47 -3.48 -10.27 6.19
CA TYR A 47 -3.33 -9.23 5.17
C TYR A 47 -4.47 -8.22 5.34
N PHE A 48 -4.14 -6.94 5.43
CA PHE A 48 -5.14 -5.92 5.74
C PHE A 48 -4.82 -4.58 5.10
N ARG A 49 -5.85 -3.74 5.04
CA ARG A 49 -5.75 -2.35 4.64
C ARG A 49 -5.63 -1.45 5.89
N PRO A 50 -4.49 -0.76 6.09
CA PRO A 50 -4.32 0.17 7.19
C PRO A 50 -4.91 1.56 6.90
N THR A 51 -5.04 1.97 5.63
CA THR A 51 -5.49 3.33 5.28
C THR A 51 -7.01 3.45 5.22
N THR A 52 -7.54 4.56 5.73
CA THR A 52 -8.99 4.83 5.83
C THR A 52 -9.56 5.64 4.67
N GLY A 53 -8.70 6.20 3.80
CA GLY A 53 -9.11 7.00 2.65
C GLY A 53 -9.79 6.20 1.54
N ILE A 54 -10.09 6.84 0.40
CA ILE A 54 -10.63 6.13 -0.78
C ILE A 54 -9.52 5.38 -1.53
N CYS A 55 -8.30 5.94 -1.55
CA CYS A 55 -7.09 5.31 -2.09
C CYS A 55 -5.82 6.05 -1.65
N ASP A 56 -4.66 5.47 -1.94
CA ASP A 56 -3.35 5.96 -1.53
C ASP A 56 -2.54 6.51 -2.72
N CYS A 57 -3.20 6.99 -3.78
CA CYS A 57 -2.51 7.48 -4.99
C CYS A 57 -1.53 8.63 -4.73
N GLY A 58 -1.80 9.43 -3.69
CA GLY A 58 -0.96 10.54 -3.24
C GLY A 58 0.20 10.15 -2.33
N THR A 59 0.37 8.87 -1.99
CA THR A 59 1.37 8.45 -1.00
C THR A 59 2.80 8.85 -1.36
N GLU A 60 3.60 9.23 -0.38
CA GLU A 60 5.05 9.41 -0.51
C GLU A 60 5.79 8.07 -0.55
N LEU A 61 5.14 6.98 -0.14
CA LEU A 61 5.69 5.64 -0.24
C LEU A 61 5.94 5.28 -1.70
N GLY A 62 7.14 4.80 -1.98
CA GLY A 62 7.60 4.44 -3.31
C GLY A 62 7.59 5.58 -4.31
N LYS A 63 7.54 6.84 -3.88
CA LYS A 63 7.43 8.00 -4.78
C LYS A 63 8.54 8.05 -5.84
N LEU A 64 9.74 7.53 -5.54
CA LEU A 64 10.87 7.49 -6.47
C LEU A 64 10.74 6.35 -7.50
N ASN A 65 9.93 5.34 -7.20
CA ASN A 65 9.69 4.16 -8.04
C ASN A 65 8.24 4.06 -8.54
N LYS A 66 7.45 5.14 -8.40
CA LYS A 66 6.15 5.23 -9.03
C LYS A 66 6.37 5.18 -10.53
N LEU A 67 6.07 4.03 -11.12
CA LEU A 67 5.97 3.88 -12.57
C LEU A 67 5.10 5.04 -13.08
N GLU A 68 5.56 5.71 -14.15
CA GLU A 68 4.67 6.55 -14.95
C GLU A 68 3.37 5.79 -15.14
N LYS A 69 2.23 6.45 -14.98
CA LYS A 69 0.89 5.86 -14.86
C LYS A 69 0.53 5.06 -16.13
N HIS A 70 1.16 3.92 -16.31
CA HIS A 70 0.97 2.97 -17.38
C HIS A 70 -0.22 2.14 -16.94
N PHE A 71 -1.37 2.53 -17.44
CA PHE A 71 -2.56 1.70 -17.39
C PHE A 71 -2.21 0.35 -17.99
N SER A 72 -2.62 -0.75 -17.35
CA SER A 72 -2.14 -2.05 -17.81
C SER A 72 -2.57 -2.31 -19.26
N PRO A 73 -1.81 -3.15 -19.98
CA PRO A 73 -2.19 -3.62 -21.30
C PRO A 73 -3.61 -4.23 -21.34
N ILE A 74 -4.08 -4.81 -20.22
CA ILE A 74 -5.42 -5.39 -20.10
C ILE A 74 -6.49 -4.29 -20.14
N THR A 75 -6.26 -3.18 -19.41
CA THR A 75 -7.18 -2.04 -19.40
C THR A 75 -7.25 -1.38 -20.77
N ILE A 76 -6.10 -1.18 -21.43
CA ILE A 76 -6.04 -0.64 -22.80
C ILE A 76 -6.77 -1.57 -23.78
N SER A 77 -6.50 -2.87 -23.73
CA SER A 77 -7.14 -3.87 -24.59
C SER A 77 -8.66 -3.93 -24.39
N LYS A 78 -9.17 -3.76 -23.16
CA LYS A 78 -10.62 -3.68 -22.90
C LYS A 78 -11.25 -2.44 -23.55
N LEU A 79 -10.56 -1.30 -23.56
CA LEU A 79 -11.06 -0.08 -24.20
C LEU A 79 -11.01 -0.19 -25.73
N GLU A 80 -9.94 -0.77 -26.27
CA GLU A 80 -9.83 -1.08 -27.71
C GLU A 80 -10.96 -2.01 -28.17
N LYS A 81 -11.25 -3.08 -27.42
CA LYS A 81 -12.37 -4.01 -27.69
C LYS A 81 -13.74 -3.32 -27.64
N LYS A 82 -13.86 -2.20 -26.93
CA LYS A 82 -15.08 -1.36 -26.91
C LYS A 82 -15.15 -0.38 -28.10
N GLY A 83 -14.23 -0.48 -29.06
CA GLY A 83 -14.18 0.38 -30.24
C GLY A 83 -13.66 1.78 -29.95
N TRP A 84 -12.94 2.00 -28.84
CA TRP A 84 -12.38 3.31 -28.55
C TRP A 84 -11.15 3.57 -29.43
N SER A 85 -11.08 4.77 -30.00
CA SER A 85 -9.89 5.21 -30.72
C SER A 85 -8.74 5.47 -29.74
N LYS A 86 -7.49 5.35 -30.24
CA LYS A 86 -6.28 5.62 -29.44
C LYS A 86 -6.32 6.99 -28.76
N THR A 87 -6.71 8.04 -29.49
CA THR A 87 -6.88 9.40 -28.94
C THR A 87 -7.92 9.48 -27.82
N LYS A 88 -9.01 8.70 -27.91
CA LYS A 88 -10.05 8.65 -26.87
C LYS A 88 -9.56 7.90 -25.63
N ILE A 89 -8.76 6.86 -25.83
CA ILE A 89 -8.08 6.14 -24.74
C ILE A 89 -7.11 7.11 -24.06
N ASP A 90 -6.18 7.72 -24.77
CA ASP A 90 -5.18 8.66 -24.22
C ASP A 90 -5.82 9.82 -23.44
N ARG A 91 -6.91 10.39 -23.97
CA ARG A 91 -7.69 11.42 -23.27
C ARG A 91 -8.31 10.90 -21.97
N TRP A 92 -8.91 9.72 -22.00
CA TRP A 92 -9.49 9.11 -20.80
C TRP A 92 -8.43 8.75 -19.75
N LEU A 93 -7.26 8.27 -20.18
CA LEU A 93 -6.12 7.98 -19.31
C LEU A 93 -5.68 9.27 -18.58
N SER A 94 -5.43 10.34 -19.33
CA SER A 94 -5.02 11.65 -18.78
C SER A 94 -6.07 12.28 -17.86
N GLU A 95 -7.37 12.12 -18.14
CA GLU A 95 -8.46 12.58 -17.27
C GLU A 95 -8.51 11.80 -15.94
N LYS A 96 -8.28 10.47 -15.97
CA LYS A 96 -8.22 9.66 -14.75
C LYS A 96 -7.01 9.98 -13.88
N VAL A 97 -5.87 10.26 -14.51
CA VAL A 97 -4.63 10.68 -13.87
C VAL A 97 -4.80 11.99 -13.11
N SER A 98 -5.51 12.96 -13.69
CA SER A 98 -5.65 14.34 -13.21
C SER A 98 -6.81 14.55 -12.23
N TYR A 99 -7.88 13.77 -12.33
CA TYR A 99 -8.98 13.80 -11.35
C TYR A 99 -8.53 13.25 -9.99
N LYS A 100 -7.74 12.18 -9.98
CA LYS A 100 -7.31 11.50 -8.74
C LYS A 100 -6.22 12.25 -7.99
N SER A 101 -5.33 12.96 -8.68
CA SER A 101 -4.33 13.81 -8.03
C SER A 101 -4.96 15.01 -7.30
N LYS A 102 -6.11 15.51 -7.76
CA LYS A 102 -6.86 16.60 -7.09
C LYS A 102 -7.66 16.14 -5.87
N GLN A 103 -7.96 14.84 -5.77
CA GLN A 103 -8.68 14.25 -4.64
C GLN A 103 -7.77 13.85 -3.47
N ASN A 104 -6.45 13.98 -3.65
CA ASN A 104 -5.43 13.81 -2.62
C ASN A 104 -5.47 14.99 -1.63
N LEU A 105 -6.56 15.11 -0.88
CA LEU A 105 -6.49 15.68 0.45
C LEU A 105 -5.51 14.78 1.20
N LYS A 106 -4.33 15.32 1.54
CA LYS A 106 -3.43 14.76 2.56
C LYS A 106 -4.31 14.08 3.61
N THR A 107 -4.14 12.77 3.79
CA THR A 107 -4.79 11.99 4.85
C THR A 107 -4.79 12.88 6.08
N GLU A 108 -5.97 13.15 6.68
CA GLU A 108 -6.12 14.14 7.75
C GLU A 108 -5.07 13.94 8.88
N ILE A 109 -4.64 12.69 9.05
CA ILE A 109 -3.50 12.17 9.82
C ILE A 109 -2.19 12.98 9.65
N LEU A 110 -1.76 13.27 8.41
CA LEU A 110 -0.51 14.00 8.12
C LEU A 110 -0.60 15.49 8.43
N LYS A 111 -1.82 16.03 8.61
CA LYS A 111 -2.00 17.43 8.99
C LYS A 111 -1.83 17.65 10.48
N GLU A 112 -2.08 16.64 11.31
CA GLU A 112 -1.98 16.74 12.77
C GLU A 112 -0.59 16.37 13.30
N SER A 113 0.14 15.48 12.63
CA SER A 113 1.40 14.93 13.16
C SER A 113 2.66 15.78 12.89
N ASN A 114 2.60 16.84 12.06
CA ASN A 114 3.78 17.58 11.55
C ASN A 114 4.87 16.72 10.88
N LEU A 115 4.65 15.41 10.71
CA LEU A 115 5.59 14.47 10.10
C LEU A 115 5.35 14.38 8.59
N SER A 116 6.39 14.01 7.85
CA SER A 116 6.19 13.43 6.51
C SER A 116 5.47 12.08 6.59
N GLU A 117 4.95 11.58 5.47
CA GLU A 117 4.32 10.26 5.45
C GLU A 117 5.34 9.16 5.69
N THR A 118 6.55 9.33 5.17
CA THR A 118 7.66 8.39 5.37
C THR A 118 8.11 8.32 6.83
N GLU A 119 8.18 9.47 7.51
CA GLU A 119 8.45 9.55 8.94
C GLU A 119 7.35 8.90 9.77
N PHE A 120 6.09 9.13 9.39
CA PHE A 120 4.93 8.51 10.05
C PHE A 120 5.01 6.98 9.99
N TRP A 121 5.24 6.40 8.81
CA TRP A 121 5.35 4.94 8.66
C TRP A 121 6.55 4.38 9.43
N HIS A 122 7.69 5.07 9.41
CA HIS A 122 8.86 4.65 10.18
C HIS A 122 8.55 4.61 11.69
N GLN A 123 7.99 5.67 12.25
CA GLN A 123 7.66 5.74 13.67
C GLN A 123 6.59 4.72 14.07
N LEU A 124 5.57 4.51 13.23
CA LEU A 124 4.53 3.53 13.47
C LEU A 124 5.11 2.11 13.55
N ILE A 125 5.97 1.74 12.59
CA ILE A 125 6.63 0.45 12.55
C ILE A 125 7.49 0.27 13.81
N LEU A 126 8.35 1.25 14.14
CA LEU A 126 9.16 1.19 15.36
C LEU A 126 8.31 1.04 16.64
N LYS A 127 7.13 1.68 16.70
CA LYS A 127 6.20 1.56 17.82
C LYS A 127 5.63 0.15 17.96
N PHE A 128 5.27 -0.51 16.87
CA PHE A 128 4.83 -1.92 16.93
C PHE A 128 5.89 -2.83 17.54
N PHE A 129 7.16 -2.59 17.20
CA PHE A 129 8.29 -3.35 17.71
C PHE A 129 8.67 -2.98 19.15
N SER A 130 8.63 -1.71 19.54
CA SER A 130 8.96 -1.29 20.91
C SER A 130 7.95 -1.81 21.93
N MET A 131 6.69 -1.98 21.52
CA MET A 131 5.61 -2.55 22.33
C MET A 131 5.59 -4.09 22.32
N ASN A 132 6.53 -4.76 21.63
CA ASN A 132 6.60 -6.22 21.48
C ASN A 132 5.28 -6.85 20.99
N LEU A 133 4.58 -6.17 20.07
CA LEU A 133 3.28 -6.65 19.57
C LEU A 133 3.42 -7.70 18.48
N CYS A 134 4.42 -7.51 17.61
CA CYS A 134 4.74 -8.43 16.54
C CYS A 134 6.26 -8.48 16.33
N ASN A 135 6.73 -9.63 15.84
CA ASN A 135 8.13 -9.84 15.47
C ASN A 135 8.40 -9.51 14.00
N GLU A 136 7.35 -9.35 13.21
CA GLU A 136 7.40 -8.95 11.81
C GLU A 136 6.22 -8.02 11.52
N PHE A 137 6.44 -6.99 10.69
CA PHE A 137 5.40 -6.12 10.14
C PHE A 137 5.68 -5.95 8.66
N GLY A 138 4.69 -6.17 7.80
CA GLY A 138 4.86 -6.07 6.36
C GLY A 138 4.15 -4.86 5.77
N LEU A 139 4.74 -4.28 4.74
CA LEU A 139 4.16 -3.19 3.96
C LEU A 139 4.30 -3.46 2.46
N LEU A 140 3.23 -3.20 1.72
CA LEU A 140 3.13 -3.44 0.29
C LEU A 140 2.34 -2.31 -0.38
N ILE A 141 2.87 -1.82 -1.50
CA ILE A 141 2.19 -0.89 -2.39
C ILE A 141 1.85 -1.63 -3.67
N HIS A 142 0.59 -1.60 -4.07
CA HIS A 142 0.15 -2.22 -5.31
C HIS A 142 -0.83 -1.30 -6.06
N TRP A 143 -0.77 -1.35 -7.39
CA TRP A 143 -1.70 -0.63 -8.26
C TRP A 143 -2.87 -1.53 -8.63
N TYR A 144 -3.99 -1.34 -7.95
CA TYR A 144 -5.14 -2.20 -8.09
C TYR A 144 -6.03 -1.81 -9.27
N GLU A 145 -6.28 -2.70 -10.22
CA GLU A 145 -7.21 -2.45 -11.32
C GLU A 145 -8.67 -2.45 -10.86
N GLY A 146 -9.03 -3.43 -10.03
CA GLY A 146 -10.36 -3.74 -9.51
C GLY A 146 -10.43 -3.70 -7.98
N SER A 147 -10.82 -4.82 -7.37
CA SER A 147 -10.94 -4.97 -5.91
C SER A 147 -9.58 -5.25 -5.27
N LEU A 148 -9.48 -5.06 -3.95
CA LEU A 148 -8.29 -5.41 -3.17
C LEU A 148 -8.03 -6.93 -3.11
N GLU A 149 -8.97 -7.73 -3.60
CA GLU A 149 -8.91 -9.19 -3.68
C GLU A 149 -8.46 -9.67 -5.06
N GLU A 150 -8.13 -8.76 -5.98
CA GLU A 150 -7.69 -9.15 -7.31
C GLU A 150 -6.40 -9.97 -7.28
N GLU A 151 -6.24 -10.85 -8.26
CA GLU A 151 -5.07 -11.71 -8.37
C GLU A 151 -3.89 -10.95 -8.96
N PHE A 152 -2.79 -10.90 -8.23
CA PHE A 152 -1.50 -10.39 -8.71
C PHE A 152 -0.34 -11.16 -8.08
N LYS A 153 0.80 -11.15 -8.77
CA LYS A 153 2.03 -11.81 -8.31
C LYS A 153 2.94 -10.78 -7.66
N LEU A 154 3.46 -11.10 -6.47
CA LEU A 154 4.52 -10.32 -5.84
C LEU A 154 5.80 -10.46 -6.66
N LYS A 155 6.50 -9.34 -6.89
CA LYS A 155 7.86 -9.36 -7.48
C LYS A 155 8.83 -10.09 -6.56
N SER A 156 8.76 -9.79 -5.27
CA SER A 156 9.59 -10.40 -4.23
C SER A 156 9.01 -10.15 -2.84
N ILE A 157 9.55 -10.87 -1.86
CA ILE A 157 9.35 -10.63 -0.43
C ILE A 157 10.73 -10.33 0.16
N LEU A 158 10.92 -9.13 0.69
CA LEU A 158 12.22 -8.68 1.22
C LEU A 158 12.14 -8.50 2.73
N LYS A 159 13.08 -9.11 3.44
CA LYS A 159 13.21 -8.92 4.89
C LYS A 159 14.12 -7.75 5.20
N ILE A 160 13.63 -6.78 5.95
CA ILE A 160 14.32 -5.54 6.27
C ILE A 160 14.61 -5.52 7.77
N ASN A 161 15.89 -5.44 8.14
CA ASN A 161 16.25 -5.27 9.55
C ASN A 161 16.06 -3.80 9.94
N LEU A 162 15.32 -3.57 11.03
CA LEU A 162 14.97 -2.24 11.51
C LEU A 162 16.17 -1.36 11.86
N ASN A 163 17.31 -1.94 12.24
CA ASN A 163 18.51 -1.19 12.60
C ASN A 163 19.13 -0.45 11.40
N TYR A 164 18.75 -0.82 10.17
CA TYR A 164 19.23 -0.18 8.94
C TYR A 164 18.14 0.61 8.21
N LEU A 165 16.99 0.84 8.86
CA LEU A 165 15.86 1.53 8.26
C LEU A 165 16.07 3.06 8.32
N SER A 166 16.13 3.70 7.15
CA SER A 166 16.13 5.16 7.01
C SER A 166 14.73 5.66 6.61
N ASN A 167 14.46 6.95 6.82
CA ASN A 167 13.22 7.56 6.29
C ASN A 167 13.18 7.51 4.74
N SER A 168 14.34 7.61 4.07
CA SER A 168 14.42 7.59 2.61
C SER A 168 14.04 6.23 2.01
N PHE A 169 14.23 5.14 2.76
CA PHE A 169 13.86 3.79 2.34
C PHE A 169 12.40 3.71 1.86
N PHE A 170 11.49 4.37 2.57
CA PHE A 170 10.07 4.37 2.25
C PHE A 170 9.77 5.02 0.89
N GLU A 171 10.55 6.01 0.49
CA GLU A 171 10.43 6.68 -0.83
C GLU A 171 10.92 5.80 -1.98
N GLU A 172 11.86 4.91 -1.67
CA GLU A 172 12.52 3.97 -2.57
C GLU A 172 11.77 2.62 -2.68
N MET A 173 10.72 2.40 -1.89
CA MET A 173 9.91 1.18 -2.01
C MET A 173 9.40 0.99 -3.43
N GLU A 174 9.47 -0.24 -3.95
CA GLU A 174 8.91 -0.58 -5.24
C GLU A 174 7.50 -1.16 -5.09
N ASN A 175 6.69 -0.93 -6.11
CA ASN A 175 5.40 -1.60 -6.25
C ASN A 175 5.59 -3.12 -6.35
N ASP A 176 4.65 -3.86 -5.78
CA ASP A 176 4.53 -5.32 -5.83
C ASP A 176 5.60 -6.08 -5.05
N ILE A 177 6.41 -5.38 -4.23
CA ILE A 177 7.33 -5.99 -3.27
C ILE A 177 6.71 -5.91 -1.87
N LEU A 178 6.63 -7.06 -1.18
CA LEU A 178 6.26 -7.09 0.23
C LEU A 178 7.52 -6.92 1.08
N TYR A 179 7.61 -5.79 1.79
CA TYR A 179 8.71 -5.50 2.69
C TYR A 179 8.35 -5.93 4.12
N LEU A 180 8.98 -7.00 4.61
CA LEU A 180 8.81 -7.53 5.96
C LEU A 180 9.88 -6.94 6.89
N PHE A 181 9.50 -5.95 7.68
CA PHE A 181 10.34 -5.38 8.72
C PHE A 181 10.46 -6.34 9.90
N GLN A 182 11.66 -6.49 10.45
CA GLN A 182 11.98 -7.38 11.57
C GLN A 182 13.06 -6.76 12.46
N LYS A 183 13.07 -7.11 13.76
CA LYS A 183 14.14 -6.71 14.71
C LYS A 183 15.48 -7.31 14.33
#